data_AF-A0A6M1NPK1-F1
#
_entry.id   AF-A0A6M1NPK1-F1
#
_cell.length_a   1.000
_cell.length_b   1.000
_cell.length_c   1.000
_cell.angle_alpha   90.00
_cell.angle_beta   90.00
_cell.angle_gamma   90.00
#
_symmetry.space_group_name_H-M   'P 1'
#
loop_
_entity.id
_entity.type
_entity.pdbx_description
1 polymer ?
#
loop_
_entity_poly.entity_id
_entity_poly.type
_entity_poly.pdbx_seq_one_letter_code
_entity_poly.pdbx_strand_id
1 'polypeptide(L)'
;MTEIKTLADQLRDTLRTTDNKVHISEKVNSNKISTTKKHKPPNEEHKHIVDFFNALEEFKLEATEKSMIRVDKRTINLLKRLKLAKGIDMNRFIVYALHQYINQHPWLPKHIQEIIKNTDL
;
A
#
# COMPACT_ATOMS: atom_id res chain seq x y z
N MET A 1 -13.72 -2.45 51.51
CA MET A 1 -12.86 -1.59 50.67
C MET A 1 -12.80 -2.22 49.29
N THR A 2 -13.25 -1.53 48.24
CA THR A 2 -13.36 -2.05 46.87
C THR A 2 -12.02 -1.97 46.15
N GLU A 3 -11.39 -3.12 45.91
CA GLU A 3 -10.12 -3.23 45.19
C GLU A 3 -10.34 -3.04 43.68
N ILE A 4 -10.05 -1.85 43.17
CA ILE A 4 -10.00 -1.58 41.73
C ILE A 4 -8.71 -2.19 41.20
N LYS A 5 -8.77 -3.44 40.73
CA LYS A 5 -7.63 -4.09 40.07
C LYS A 5 -7.36 -3.42 38.73
N THR A 6 -6.12 -3.00 38.51
CA THR A 6 -5.72 -2.26 37.32
C THR A 6 -5.58 -3.22 36.14
N LEU A 7 -5.76 -2.72 34.91
CA LEU A 7 -5.54 -3.49 33.67
C LEU A 7 -4.12 -4.08 33.59
N ALA A 8 -3.14 -3.42 34.21
CA ALA A 8 -1.77 -3.90 34.29
C ALA A 8 -1.63 -5.10 35.26
N ASP A 9 -2.42 -5.15 36.33
CA ASP A 9 -2.43 -6.29 37.26
C ASP A 9 -3.07 -7.52 36.62
N GLN A 10 -4.12 -7.35 35.82
CA GLN A 10 -4.72 -8.44 35.03
C GLN A 10 -3.72 -9.03 34.02
N LEU A 11 -2.89 -8.19 33.40
CA LEU A 11 -1.83 -8.64 32.48
C LEU A 11 -0.73 -9.43 33.20
N ARG A 12 -0.36 -9.04 34.44
CA ARG A 12 0.61 -9.79 35.23
C ARG A 12 0.08 -11.14 35.71
N ASP A 13 -1.18 -11.20 36.12
CA ASP A 13 -1.80 -12.45 36.59
C ASP A 13 -1.99 -13.46 35.45
N THR A 14 -2.33 -13.00 34.24
CA THR A 14 -2.43 -13.89 33.06
C THR A 14 -1.07 -14.45 32.65
N LEU A 15 -0.01 -13.63 32.66
CA LEU A 15 1.36 -14.10 32.40
C LEU A 15 1.85 -15.11 33.44
N ARG A 16 1.56 -14.86 34.73
CA ARG A 16 1.92 -15.79 35.83
C ARG A 16 1.19 -17.13 35.76
N THR A 17 -0.03 -17.18 35.22
CA THR A 17 -0.80 -18.42 35.11
C THR A 17 -0.44 -19.24 33.88
N THR A 18 0.08 -18.63 32.82
CA THR A 18 0.51 -19.35 31.60
C THR A 18 1.79 -20.18 31.76
N ASP A 19 2.68 -19.85 32.70
CA ASP A 19 3.95 -20.57 32.87
C ASP A 19 3.87 -21.88 33.67
N ASN A 20 2.69 -22.27 34.21
CA ASN A 20 2.60 -23.39 35.15
C ASN A 20 1.58 -24.49 34.80
N LYS A 21 1.30 -24.72 33.51
CA LYS A 21 0.59 -25.93 33.05
C LYS A 21 1.24 -26.57 31.83
N VAL A 22 2.38 -27.23 32.04
CA VAL A 22 2.77 -28.37 31.21
C VAL A 22 3.26 -29.50 32.13
N HIS A 23 2.33 -30.40 32.47
CA HIS A 23 2.67 -31.77 32.88
C HIS A 23 1.64 -32.73 32.27
N ILE A 24 2.05 -33.29 31.12
CA ILE A 24 1.99 -34.70 30.71
C ILE A 24 0.74 -35.50 31.12
N SER A 25 -0.06 -35.89 30.12
CA SER A 25 -0.57 -37.27 30.04
C SER A 25 -0.43 -37.78 28.61
N GLU A 26 0.48 -38.73 28.43
CA GLU A 26 0.60 -39.57 27.25
C GLU A 26 -0.68 -40.39 27.05
N LYS A 27 -1.19 -40.41 25.82
CA LYS A 27 -1.70 -41.63 25.18
C LYS A 27 -1.69 -41.46 23.66
N VAL A 28 -0.60 -41.98 23.09
CA VAL A 28 -0.48 -42.66 21.81
C VAL A 28 -1.71 -42.58 20.89
N ASN A 29 -1.58 -41.82 19.79
CA ASN A 29 -1.84 -42.41 18.49
C ASN A 29 -0.97 -41.75 17.41
N SER A 30 -0.16 -42.59 16.79
CA SER A 30 0.67 -42.30 15.63
C SER A 30 -0.19 -41.84 14.45
N ASN A 31 0.01 -40.61 14.00
CA ASN A 31 0.16 -40.36 12.57
C ASN A 31 1.05 -39.13 12.35
N LYS A 32 2.30 -39.45 12.01
CA LYS A 32 3.38 -38.53 11.71
C LYS A 32 3.35 -38.28 10.20
N ILE A 33 2.81 -37.14 9.78
CA ILE A 33 3.11 -36.51 8.49
C ILE A 33 3.22 -35.01 8.80
N SER A 34 4.36 -34.58 9.33
CA SER A 34 5.42 -33.91 8.55
C SER A 34 4.92 -32.66 7.82
N THR A 35 5.21 -31.51 8.45
CA THR A 35 5.81 -30.33 7.79
C THR A 35 5.49 -30.15 6.31
N THR A 36 4.50 -29.33 6.02
CA THR A 36 4.71 -28.24 5.07
C THR A 36 4.04 -27.01 5.65
N LYS A 37 4.84 -26.11 6.21
CA LYS A 37 4.51 -24.69 6.16
C LYS A 37 4.32 -24.42 4.67
N LYS A 38 3.07 -24.38 4.22
CA LYS A 38 2.74 -23.84 2.90
C LYS A 38 3.30 -22.43 2.94
N HIS A 39 4.46 -22.24 2.31
CA HIS A 39 4.86 -20.96 1.78
C HIS A 39 3.67 -20.51 0.96
N LYS A 40 2.81 -19.68 1.55
CA LYS A 40 1.85 -18.92 0.77
C LYS A 40 2.72 -18.21 -0.25
N PRO A 41 2.52 -18.42 -1.56
CA PRO A 41 3.33 -17.75 -2.57
C PRO A 41 3.28 -16.25 -2.23
N PRO A 42 4.42 -15.53 -2.31
CA PRO A 42 4.43 -14.10 -2.06
C PRO A 42 3.31 -13.50 -2.90
N ASN A 43 2.29 -12.99 -2.20
CA ASN A 43 1.03 -12.53 -2.78
C ASN A 43 1.39 -11.65 -3.98
N GLU A 44 1.02 -12.03 -5.20
CA GLU A 44 1.46 -11.32 -6.42
C GLU A 44 1.09 -9.83 -6.34
N GLU A 45 -0.03 -9.54 -5.68
CA GLU A 45 -0.48 -8.20 -5.29
C GLU A 45 0.59 -7.39 -4.54
N HIS A 46 1.35 -8.02 -3.63
CA HIS A 46 2.40 -7.33 -2.87
C HIS A 46 3.58 -6.93 -3.76
N LYS A 47 3.91 -7.74 -4.77
CA LYS A 47 4.94 -7.39 -5.75
C LYS A 47 4.50 -6.21 -6.61
N HIS A 48 3.27 -6.26 -7.13
CA HIS A 48 2.71 -5.14 -7.91
C HIS A 48 2.66 -3.82 -7.13
N ILE A 49 2.33 -3.87 -5.83
CA ILE A 49 2.34 -2.70 -4.97
C ILE A 49 3.76 -2.13 -4.84
N VAL A 50 4.75 -2.98 -4.58
CA VAL A 50 6.15 -2.56 -4.43
C VAL A 50 6.68 -1.99 -5.74
N ASP A 51 6.43 -2.68 -6.87
CA ASP A 51 6.88 -2.24 -8.19
C ASP A 51 6.28 -0.88 -8.57
N PHE A 52 4.99 -0.67 -8.27
CA PHE A 52 4.33 0.62 -8.49
C PHE A 52 4.99 1.75 -7.71
N PHE A 53 5.25 1.54 -6.42
CA PHE A 53 5.88 2.56 -5.59
C PHE A 53 7.34 2.81 -5.97
N ASN A 54 8.08 1.78 -6.37
CA ASN A 54 9.44 1.93 -6.88
C ASN A 54 9.46 2.76 -8.18
N ALA A 55 8.58 2.47 -9.13
CA ALA A 55 8.48 3.25 -10.38
C ALA A 55 8.14 4.72 -10.12
N LEU A 56 7.29 4.98 -9.12
CA LEU A 56 6.91 6.32 -8.70
C LEU A 56 8.06 7.05 -7.97
N GLU A 57 8.88 6.33 -7.21
CA GLU A 57 10.09 6.83 -6.55
C GLU A 57 11.28 7.03 -7.50
N GLU A 58 11.31 6.34 -8.63
CA GLU A 58 12.30 6.54 -9.69
C GLU A 58 11.91 7.69 -10.63
N PHE A 59 10.60 7.95 -10.80
CA PHE A 59 10.09 8.98 -11.71
C PHE A 59 10.58 10.39 -11.35
N LYS A 60 11.53 10.95 -12.11
CA LYS A 60 12.01 12.31 -11.89
C LYS A 60 11.03 13.33 -12.44
N LEU A 61 10.58 14.24 -11.57
CA LEU A 61 9.68 15.33 -11.94
C LEU A 61 10.49 16.51 -12.49
N GLU A 62 10.30 16.85 -13.76
CA GLU A 62 10.76 18.11 -14.34
C GLU A 62 9.65 19.16 -14.20
N ALA A 63 9.80 20.07 -13.22
CA ALA A 63 8.80 21.08 -12.90
C ALA A 63 9.05 22.41 -13.65
N THR A 64 9.17 22.35 -14.97
CA THR A 64 9.44 23.51 -15.83
C THR A 64 8.22 24.43 -15.98
N GLU A 65 7.02 23.85 -16.05
CA GLU A 65 5.77 24.58 -16.24
C GLU A 65 4.82 24.43 -15.04
N LYS A 66 4.21 25.55 -14.64
CA LYS A 66 3.22 25.57 -13.56
C LYS A 66 1.81 25.48 -14.14
N SER A 67 1.08 24.42 -13.80
CA SER A 67 -0.34 24.27 -14.11
C SER A 67 -1.17 24.22 -12.84
N MET A 68 -2.32 24.91 -12.84
CA MET A 68 -3.30 24.86 -11.74
C MET A 68 -4.40 23.86 -12.09
N ILE A 69 -4.44 22.73 -11.38
CA ILE A 69 -5.42 21.66 -11.60
C ILE A 69 -6.44 21.66 -10.46
N ARG A 70 -7.73 21.69 -10.82
CA ARG A 70 -8.82 21.50 -9.86
C ARG A 70 -9.12 20.01 -9.75
N VAL A 71 -9.10 19.49 -8.52
CA VAL A 71 -9.36 18.09 -8.22
C VAL A 71 -10.46 18.00 -7.17
N ASP A 72 -11.26 16.95 -7.21
CA ASP A 72 -12.33 16.72 -6.26
C ASP A 72 -11.79 16.48 -4.83
N LYS A 73 -12.68 16.69 -3.84
CA LYS A 73 -12.33 16.59 -2.42
C LYS A 73 -11.88 15.18 -2.00
N ARG A 74 -12.40 14.13 -2.63
CA ARG A 74 -12.05 12.75 -2.28
C ARG A 74 -10.62 12.45 -2.76
N THR A 75 -10.31 12.81 -4.00
CA THR A 75 -8.98 12.58 -4.58
C THR A 75 -7.91 13.39 -3.88
N ILE A 76 -8.14 14.67 -3.56
CA ILE A 76 -7.14 15.47 -2.83
C ILE A 76 -6.87 14.91 -1.43
N ASN A 77 -7.89 14.36 -0.76
CA ASN A 77 -7.70 13.72 0.54
C ASN A 77 -6.89 12.42 0.43
N LEU A 78 -7.07 11.66 -0.65
CA LEU A 78 -6.26 10.48 -0.94
C LEU A 78 -4.80 10.87 -1.20
N LEU A 79 -4.55 11.89 -2.03
CA LEU A 79 -3.21 12.40 -2.32
C LEU A 79 -2.50 12.89 -1.06
N LYS A 80 -3.21 13.59 -0.17
CA LYS A 80 -2.66 14.02 1.13
C LYS A 80 -2.25 12.82 1.99
N ARG A 81 -3.09 11.78 2.08
CA ARG A 81 -2.78 10.55 2.83
C ARG A 81 -1.61 9.79 2.22
N LEU A 82 -1.53 9.73 0.89
CA LEU A 82 -0.41 9.13 0.16
C LEU A 82 0.90 9.81 0.53
N LYS A 83 0.91 11.16 0.52
CA LYS A 83 2.06 11.96 0.94
C LYS A 83 2.48 11.68 2.38
N LEU A 84 1.53 11.56 3.30
CA LEU A 84 1.82 11.25 4.71
C LEU A 84 2.31 9.82 4.92
N ALA A 85 1.76 8.84 4.20
CA ALA A 85 2.07 7.43 4.41
C ALA A 85 3.37 6.97 3.74
N LYS A 86 3.74 7.57 2.60
CA LYS A 86 4.88 7.14 1.77
C LYS A 86 5.89 8.25 1.48
N GLY A 87 5.65 9.48 1.94
CA GLY A 87 6.55 10.62 1.67
C GLY A 87 6.53 11.10 0.21
N ILE A 88 5.60 10.62 -0.60
CA ILE A 88 5.54 10.93 -2.03
C ILE A 88 4.85 12.27 -2.23
N ASP A 89 5.48 13.18 -2.98
CA ASP A 89 4.88 14.47 -3.27
C ASP A 89 3.63 14.33 -4.17
N MET A 90 2.62 15.16 -3.88
CA MET A 90 1.35 15.13 -4.61
C MET A 90 1.53 15.48 -6.09
N ASN A 91 2.38 16.47 -6.39
CA ASN A 91 2.60 16.89 -7.79
C ASN A 91 3.31 15.78 -8.56
N ARG A 92 4.28 15.10 -7.92
CA ARG A 92 4.98 13.96 -8.51
C ARG A 92 4.00 12.86 -8.91
N PHE A 93 3.06 12.50 -8.03
CA PHE A 93 2.04 11.51 -8.34
C PHE A 93 1.13 11.94 -9.49
N ILE A 94 0.68 13.21 -9.50
CA ILE A 94 -0.21 13.72 -10.55
C ILE A 94 0.48 13.65 -11.91
N VAL A 95 1.73 14.12 -12.01
CA VAL A 95 2.46 14.11 -13.28
C VAL A 95 2.77 12.67 -13.72
N TYR A 96 3.16 11.79 -12.79
CA TYR A 96 3.36 10.38 -13.10
C TYR A 96 2.08 9.72 -13.66
N ALA A 97 0.93 9.97 -13.03
CA ALA A 97 -0.34 9.42 -13.48
C ALA A 97 -0.72 9.92 -14.88
N LEU A 98 -0.51 11.21 -15.16
CA LEU A 98 -0.72 11.79 -16.48
C LEU A 98 0.20 11.16 -17.53
N HIS A 99 1.49 11.00 -17.21
CA HIS A 99 2.46 10.35 -18.10
C HIS A 99 2.06 8.92 -18.43
N GLN A 100 1.68 8.14 -17.42
CA GLN A 100 1.24 6.77 -17.62
C GLN A 100 -0.02 6.69 -18.47
N TYR A 101 -0.98 7.59 -18.23
CA TYR A 101 -2.21 7.63 -19.02
C TYR A 101 -1.97 7.97 -20.49
N ILE A 102 -1.11 8.96 -20.78
CA ILE A 102 -0.76 9.33 -22.15
C ILE A 102 0.01 8.19 -22.84
N ASN A 103 0.94 7.54 -22.13
CA ASN A 103 1.71 6.42 -22.66
C ASN A 103 0.83 5.21 -23.01
N GLN A 104 -0.25 4.97 -22.26
CA GLN A 104 -1.24 3.93 -22.56
C GLN A 104 -2.09 4.27 -23.80
N HIS A 105 -2.12 5.52 -24.22
CA HIS A 105 -2.94 6.02 -25.32
C HIS A 105 -2.10 6.80 -26.35
N PRO A 106 -1.20 6.13 -27.10
CA PRO A 106 -0.32 6.78 -28.08
C PRO A 106 -1.06 7.40 -29.28
N TRP A 107 -2.37 7.11 -29.43
CA TRP A 107 -3.24 7.75 -30.41
C TRP A 107 -3.60 9.19 -30.03
N LEU A 108 -3.62 9.53 -28.74
CA LEU A 108 -4.10 10.83 -28.25
C LEU A 108 -3.24 12.00 -28.79
N PRO A 109 -1.89 11.96 -28.73
CA PRO A 109 -1.07 13.04 -29.28
C PRO A 109 -1.26 13.21 -30.79
N LYS A 110 -1.37 12.09 -31.52
CA LYS A 110 -1.55 12.10 -32.98
C LYS A 110 -2.87 12.75 -33.36
N HIS A 111 -3.93 12.39 -32.66
CA HIS A 111 -5.27 12.93 -32.91
C HIS A 111 -5.36 14.42 -32.58
N ILE A 112 -4.76 14.87 -31.46
CA ILE A 112 -4.70 16.29 -31.12
C ILE A 112 -3.96 17.09 -32.21
N GLN A 113 -2.82 16.57 -32.70
CA GLN A 113 -2.07 17.22 -33.78
C GLN A 113 -2.87 17.32 -35.09
N GLU A 114 -3.64 16.28 -35.42
CA GLU A 114 -4.49 16.28 -36.60
C GLU A 114 -5.61 17.33 -36.51
N ILE A 115 -6.28 17.44 -35.36
CA ILE A 115 -7.30 18.46 -35.14
C ILE A 115 -6.70 19.87 -35.27
N ILE A 116 -5.56 20.14 -34.62
CA ILE A 116 -4.94 21.47 -34.65
C ILE A 116 -4.56 21.86 -36.09
N LYS A 117 -3.93 20.95 -36.85
CA LYS A 117 -3.60 21.19 -38.27
C LYS A 117 -4.82 21.49 -39.14
N ASN A 118 -5.96 20.90 -38.80
CA ASN A 118 -7.22 21.13 -39.51
C ASN A 118 -7.97 22.38 -39.00
N THR A 119 -7.50 23.03 -37.92
CA THR A 119 -8.12 24.22 -37.32
C THR A 119 -7.41 25.51 -37.73
N ASP A 120 -6.26 25.44 -38.42
CA ASP A 120 -5.58 26.60 -39.04
C ASP A 120 -6.30 27.13 -40.31
N LEU A 121 -7.64 27.22 -40.27
CA LEU A 121 -8.53 27.74 -41.33
C LEU A 121 -9.09 29.13 -40.96
#